data_AF-L8JLZ8-F1
#
_entry.id   AF-L8JLZ8-F1
#
_cell.length_a   1.000
_cell.length_b   1.000
_cell.length_c   1.000
_cell.angle_alpha   90.00
_cell.angle_beta   90.00
_cell.angle_gamma   90.00
#
_symmetry.space_group_name_H-M   'P 1'
#
loop_
_entity.id
_entity.type
_entity.pdbx_description
1 polymer ?
#
loop_
_entity_poly.entity_id
_entity_poly.type
_entity_poly.pdbx_seq_one_letter_code
_entity_poly.pdbx_strand_id
1 'polypeptide(L)' 'MSKKDPGKKKKQKEKPKVNPELEGFDIKINSFGEIQTNFNIDKINEFLNKNVEDKKLAEREDYDELKSKKKKDPDEDE' A
#
# COMPACT_ATOMS: atom_id res chain seq x y z
N MET A 1 -6.36 19.76 48.40
CA MET A 1 -6.77 18.52 47.68
C MET A 1 -6.61 18.77 46.18
N SER A 2 -5.46 18.42 45.59
CA SER A 2 -5.25 18.60 44.15
C SER A 2 -5.71 17.35 43.41
N LYS A 3 -6.84 17.45 42.71
CA LYS A 3 -7.33 16.41 41.81
C LYS A 3 -6.35 16.29 40.65
N LYS A 4 -5.61 15.17 40.60
CA LYS A 4 -4.68 14.84 39.53
C LYS A 4 -5.51 14.34 38.35
N ASP A 5 -5.63 15.14 37.30
CA ASP A 5 -6.29 14.75 36.07
C ASP A 5 -5.70 13.42 35.56
N PRO A 6 -6.52 12.40 35.26
CA PRO A 6 -6.04 11.14 34.72
C PRO A 6 -5.51 11.42 33.31
N GLY A 7 -4.20 11.68 33.25
CA GLY A 7 -3.45 12.03 32.07
C GLY A 7 -3.75 11.08 30.93
N LYS A 8 -4.22 11.68 29.83
CA LYS A 8 -4.36 11.11 28.49
C LYS A 8 -3.37 9.96 28.28
N LYS A 9 -3.86 8.71 28.30
CA LYS A 9 -3.08 7.56 27.86
C LYS A 9 -2.63 7.87 26.43
N LYS A 10 -1.35 8.20 26.25
CA LYS A 10 -0.74 8.34 24.93
C LYS A 10 -0.94 7.00 24.26
N LYS A 11 -1.88 6.89 23.32
CA LYS A 11 -2.01 5.72 22.46
C LYS A 11 -0.63 5.54 21.84
N GLN A 12 0.12 4.53 22.28
CA GLN A 12 1.35 4.17 21.61
C GLN A 12 0.92 3.85 20.18
N LYS A 13 1.46 4.59 19.22
CA LYS A 13 1.24 4.28 17.81
C LYS A 13 1.98 2.97 17.57
N GLU A 14 1.30 1.84 17.80
CA GLU A 14 1.82 0.55 17.42
C GLU A 14 2.12 0.61 15.92
N LYS A 15 3.38 0.32 15.57
CA LYS A 15 3.75 0.19 14.17
C LYS A 15 2.94 -1.00 13.61
N PRO A 16 2.26 -0.85 12.47
CA PRO A 16 1.57 -1.96 11.86
C PRO A 16 2.57 -3.09 11.56
N LYS A 17 2.16 -4.35 11.77
CA LYS A 17 2.93 -5.52 11.30
C LYS A 17 2.87 -5.54 9.77
N VAL A 18 3.88 -4.95 9.14
CA VAL A 18 4.05 -4.93 7.68
C VAL A 18 5.07 -5.97 7.25
N ASN A 19 5.07 -6.35 5.96
CA ASN A 19 6.11 -7.18 5.36
C ASN A 19 7.49 -6.55 5.66
N PRO A 20 8.54 -7.33 6.02
CA PRO A 20 9.91 -6.84 6.16
C PRO A 20 10.38 -5.93 5.01
N GLU A 21 9.96 -6.20 3.77
CA GLU A 21 10.30 -5.37 2.60
C GLU A 21 9.67 -3.97 2.62
N LEU A 22 8.66 -3.77 3.47
CA LEU A 22 7.95 -2.52 3.69
C LEU A 22 8.31 -1.89 5.05
N GLU A 23 9.42 -2.31 5.68
CA GLU A 23 9.87 -1.69 6.92
C GLU A 23 10.17 -0.19 6.68
N GLY A 24 9.53 0.67 7.47
CA GLY A 24 9.59 2.13 7.29
C GLY A 24 8.56 2.69 6.31
N PHE A 25 7.65 1.89 5.77
CA PHE A 25 6.49 2.35 5.01
C PHE A 25 5.47 3.03 5.94
N ASP A 26 5.22 4.32 5.73
CA ASP A 26 4.20 5.12 6.43
C ASP A 26 3.22 5.68 5.40
N ILE A 27 1.94 5.38 5.60
CA ILE A 27 0.82 5.83 4.76
C ILE A 27 -0.21 6.53 5.62
N LYS A 28 -0.60 7.74 5.21
CA LYS A 28 -1.63 8.54 5.89
C LYS A 28 -2.63 9.06 4.87
N ILE A 29 -3.89 9.12 5.29
CA ILE A 29 -4.95 9.74 4.49
C ILE A 29 -5.25 11.08 5.16
N ASN A 30 -5.18 12.18 4.40
CA ASN A 30 -5.53 13.49 4.92
C ASN A 30 -7.05 13.73 4.88
N SER A 31 -7.52 14.84 5.44
CA SER A 31 -8.96 15.16 5.49
C SER A 31 -9.60 15.39 4.11
N PHE A 32 -8.79 15.59 3.07
CA PHE A 32 -9.23 15.72 1.68
C PHE A 32 -9.24 14.38 0.92
N GLY A 33 -8.87 13.28 1.58
CA GLY A 33 -8.81 11.95 0.98
C GLY A 33 -7.54 11.69 0.17
N GLU A 34 -6.56 12.58 0.21
CA GLU A 34 -5.27 12.38 -0.45
C GLU A 34 -4.41 11.42 0.37
N ILE A 35 -3.71 10.53 -0.33
CA ILE A 35 -2.79 9.56 0.27
C ILE A 35 -1.40 10.19 0.34
N GLN A 36 -0.85 10.28 1.54
CA GLN A 36 0.51 10.71 1.82
C GLN A 36 1.36 9.51 2.20
N THR A 37 2.31 9.15 1.33
CA THR A 37 3.28 8.07 1.57
C THR A 37 4.70 8.63 1.60
N ASN A 38 5.58 8.00 2.37
CA ASN A 38 7.03 8.29 2.28
C ASN A 38 7.74 7.45 1.20
N PHE A 39 7.06 6.46 0.64
CA PHE A 39 7.57 5.64 -0.48
C PHE A 39 7.15 6.22 -1.82
N ASN A 40 7.99 5.98 -2.83
CA ASN A 40 7.69 6.35 -4.21
C ASN A 40 6.48 5.57 -4.73
N ILE A 41 5.55 6.27 -5.40
CA ILE A 41 4.32 5.72 -5.96
C ILE A 41 4.61 4.60 -6.95
N ASP A 42 5.67 4.73 -7.75
CA ASP A 42 6.05 3.72 -8.75
C ASP A 42 6.37 2.37 -8.09
N LYS A 43 7.13 2.40 -6.99
CA LYS A 43 7.47 1.19 -6.22
C LYS A 43 6.24 0.54 -5.59
N ILE A 44 5.27 1.36 -5.15
CA ILE A 44 4.00 0.86 -4.61
C ILE A 44 3.20 0.18 -5.72
N ASN A 45 3.12 0.80 -6.89
CA ASN A 45 2.40 0.23 -8.03
C ASN A 45 3.03 -1.09 -8.49
N GLU A 46 4.36 -1.15 -8.58
CA GLU A 46 5.06 -2.41 -8.86
C GLU A 46 4.76 -3.49 -7.82
N PHE A 47 4.81 -3.14 -6.53
CA PHE A 47 4.50 -4.06 -5.45
C PHE A 47 3.06 -4.59 -5.55
N LEU A 48 2.10 -3.71 -5.82
CA LEU A 48 0.70 -4.07 -5.98
C LEU A 48 0.49 -4.94 -7.22
N ASN A 49 1.07 -4.59 -8.37
CA ASN A 49 0.97 -5.39 -9.59
C ASN A 49 1.56 -6.80 -9.44
N LYS A 50 2.59 -6.95 -8.59
CA LYS A 50 3.22 -8.26 -8.31
C LYS A 50 2.41 -9.11 -7.33
N ASN A 51 1.84 -8.50 -6.29
CA ASN A 51 1.25 -9.23 -5.16
C ASN A 51 -0.28 -9.26 -5.15
N VAL A 52 -0.94 -8.36 -5.87
CA VAL A 52 -2.39 -8.17 -5.86
C VAL A 52 -2.93 -8.26 -7.28
N GLU A 53 -4.02 -9.01 -7.44
CA GLU A 53 -4.71 -9.09 -8.72
C GLU A 53 -5.56 -7.84 -8.97
N ASP A 54 -5.49 -7.30 -10.19
CA ASP A 54 -6.31 -6.13 -10.55
C ASP A 54 -7.76 -6.55 -10.75
N LYS A 55 -8.57 -6.32 -9.71
CA LYS A 55 -10.00 -6.63 -9.70
C LYS A 55 -10.79 -5.90 -10.78
N LYS A 56 -10.29 -4.79 -11.32
CA LYS A 56 -10.96 -4.08 -12.43
C LYS A 56 -10.80 -4.80 -13.76
N LEU A 57 -9.77 -5.62 -13.88
CA LEU A 57 -9.47 -6.40 -15.06
C LEU A 57 -9.96 -7.84 -14.94
N ALA A 58 -10.17 -8.33 -13.72
CA ALA A 58 -10.61 -9.70 -13.44
C ALA A 58 -11.92 -10.12 -14.14
N GLU A 59 -12.82 -9.17 -14.44
CA GLU A 59 -14.08 -9.45 -15.14
C GLU A 59 -13.93 -9.46 -16.67
N ARG A 60 -12.75 -9.13 -17.21
CA ARG A 60 -12.55 -9.10 -18.67
C ARG A 60 -12.22 -10.50 -19.19
N GLU A 61 -12.85 -10.86 -20.31
CA GLU A 61 -12.65 -12.16 -20.96
C GLU A 61 -11.20 -12.37 -21.45
N ASP A 62 -10.47 -11.29 -21.73
CA ASP A 62 -9.08 -11.31 -22.22
C ASP A 62 -8.02 -11.21 -21.12
N TYR A 63 -8.42 -11.13 -19.83
CA TYR A 63 -7.51 -10.86 -18.73
C TYR A 63 -6.41 -11.92 -18.57
N ASP A 64 -6.78 -13.20 -18.68
CA ASP A 64 -5.82 -14.30 -18.57
C ASP A 64 -4.81 -14.29 -19.73
N GLU A 65 -5.24 -13.90 -20.92
CA GLU A 65 -4.35 -13.77 -22.07
C GLU A 65 -3.38 -12.61 -21.89
N LEU A 66 -3.86 -11.43 -21.47
CA LEU A 66 -2.99 -10.29 -21.14
C LEU A 66 -2.01 -10.61 -20.02
N LYS A 67 -2.46 -11.27 -18.94
CA LYS A 67 -1.61 -11.67 -17.81
C LYS A 67 -0.51 -12.64 -18.26
N SER A 68 -0.82 -13.53 -19.20
CA SER A 68 0.14 -14.48 -19.76
C SER A 68 1.18 -13.82 -20.69
N LYS A 69 0.79 -12.81 -21.46
CA LYS A 69 1.69 -12.02 -22.31
C LYS A 69 2.64 -11.14 -21.48
N LYS A 70 2.10 -10.45 -20.46
CA LYS A 70 2.89 -9.59 -19.57
C LYS A 70 3.95 -10.33 -18.74
N LYS A 71 3.81 -11.65 -18.58
CA LYS A 71 4.82 -12.52 -17.94
C LYS A 71 5.94 -12.96 -18.89
N LYS A 72 5.73 -12.89 -20.21
CA LYS A 72 6.69 -13.35 -21.22
C LYS A 72 7.66 -12.25 -21.65
N ASP A 73 7.24 -10.99 -21.58
CA ASP A 73 8.05 -9.84 -21.98
C ASP A 73 8.15 -8.82 -20.84
N PRO A 74 9.04 -9.03 -19.84
CA PRO A 74 9.22 -8.09 -18.73
C PRO A 74 10.07 -6.85 -19.07
N ASP A 75 10.66 -6.75 -20.28
CA ASP A 75 11.68 -5.76 -20.64
C ASP A 75 11.21 -4.67 -21.63
N GLU A 76 9.91 -4.55 -21.97
CA GLU A 76 9.45 -3.56 -22.97
C GLU A 76 8.87 -2.23 -22.42
N ASP A 77 8.74 -2.07 -21.10
CA ASP A 77 8.29 -0.81 -20.49
C ASP A 77 9.49 -0.03 -19.90
N GLU A 78 10.41 0.46 -20.75
CA GLU A 78 11.33 1.60 -20.46
C GLU A 78 10.90 2.88 -21.20
#